data_AF-A0A7Y4VZ61-F1
#
_entry.id   AF-A0A7Y4VZ61-F1
#
_cell.length_a   1.000
_cell.length_b   1.000
_cell.length_c   1.000
_cell.angle_alpha   90.00
_cell.angle_beta   90.00
_cell.angle_gamma   90.00
#
_symmetry.space_group_name_H-M   'P 1'
#
loop_
_entity.id
_entity.type
_entity.pdbx_description
1 polymer ?
#
loop_
_entity_poly.entity_id
_entity_poly.type
_entity_poly.pdbx_seq_one_letter_code
_entity_poly.pdbx_strand_id
1 'polypeptide(L)'
;MNFIPARALWLALAASLAGAPLRAQASGHTVHGVVRDTSGKAIEGAEVLLQSPKKSVFTDAAGRFRLDSLPAKSVRLTIRRIGFIVVHPQVNVPQRPGDTLVVTTMPAPQLLAPIVVTTEHRGIRGVVGDTAYRPLKGVLIELLGSRLEDSTNEQGRFAFENLKRGNYMMRVSHGAYFAQVISVDLTKSGKEYSILLTPYSAGVYDWANTNAGVMALADLATRLAMEARQTRMTAEELARYGETAVCDIPRLRAVIKNPTILVRGSIWARRDAAPRSDSPNGLCSWTADQIELIEWGNDPCTESAKTIARVLGLFCGPRRRIGSEPNGPWITLWPKG
;
A
#
# COMPACT_ATOMS: atom_id res chain seq x y z
N MET A 1 -41.97 51.08 56.72
CA MET A 1 -43.00 50.58 57.65
C MET A 1 -44.16 50.09 56.78
N ASN A 2 -44.30 48.78 56.60
CA ASN A 2 -45.23 47.93 57.37
C ASN A 2 -46.71 48.31 57.03
N PHE A 3 -47.64 47.43 56.63
CA PHE A 3 -47.82 46.02 57.00
C PHE A 3 -49.16 45.50 56.34
N ILE A 4 -49.40 44.19 56.40
CA ILE A 4 -50.68 43.42 56.48
C ILE A 4 -51.49 43.10 55.16
N PRO A 5 -52.37 42.06 55.10
CA PRO A 5 -52.01 40.65 54.82
C PRO A 5 -53.05 39.82 53.98
N ALA A 6 -52.81 38.50 53.93
CA ALA A 6 -53.75 37.36 54.03
C ALA A 6 -54.80 37.08 52.93
N ARG A 7 -54.78 35.88 52.37
CA ARG A 7 -55.67 34.74 52.69
C ARG A 7 -55.57 33.63 51.63
N ALA A 8 -55.78 32.40 52.09
CA ALA A 8 -55.82 31.16 51.31
C ALA A 8 -57.11 31.03 50.46
N LEU A 9 -57.05 30.33 49.32
CA LEU A 9 -57.58 28.96 49.12
C LEU A 9 -57.81 28.65 47.60
N TRP A 10 -57.17 27.57 47.15
CA TRP A 10 -57.44 26.62 46.05
C TRP A 10 -58.44 26.94 44.90
N LEU A 11 -57.98 26.69 43.67
CA LEU A 11 -58.68 25.90 42.64
C LEU A 11 -57.71 25.44 41.54
N ALA A 12 -57.82 24.16 41.18
CA ALA A 12 -57.01 23.48 40.17
C ALA A 12 -57.34 23.94 38.74
N LEU A 13 -56.35 23.99 37.84
CA LEU A 13 -56.60 23.91 36.41
C LEU A 13 -55.44 23.30 35.61
N ALA A 14 -55.74 22.11 35.09
CA ALA A 14 -55.37 21.51 33.81
C ALA A 14 -53.91 21.61 33.31
N ALA A 15 -53.33 20.43 33.19
CA ALA A 15 -52.18 20.11 32.39
C ALA A 15 -52.35 20.53 30.91
N SER A 16 -51.39 21.29 30.40
CA SER A 16 -51.07 21.33 28.97
C SER A 16 -49.56 21.23 28.81
N LEU A 17 -49.01 20.01 28.89
CA LEU A 17 -47.73 19.72 28.27
C LEU A 17 -47.93 19.82 26.76
N ALA A 18 -47.63 20.98 26.20
CA ALA A 18 -47.38 21.11 24.78
C ALA A 18 -46.10 20.31 24.47
N GLY A 19 -46.27 19.04 24.12
CA GLY A 19 -45.22 18.25 23.49
C GLY A 19 -44.91 18.88 22.14
N ALA A 20 -43.95 19.81 22.12
CA ALA A 20 -43.26 20.10 20.88
C ALA A 20 -42.62 18.77 20.43
N PRO A 21 -42.89 18.27 19.21
CA PRO A 21 -42.05 17.20 18.69
C PRO A 21 -40.65 17.78 18.61
N LEU A 22 -39.75 17.31 19.48
CA LEU A 22 -38.32 17.39 19.26
C LEU A 22 -38.07 16.62 17.96
N ARG A 23 -38.19 17.32 16.82
CA ARG A 23 -37.51 16.91 15.61
C ARG A 23 -36.03 16.95 15.96
N ALA A 24 -35.50 15.80 16.32
CA ALA A 24 -34.08 15.53 16.18
C ALA A 24 -33.76 15.56 14.67
N GLN A 25 -33.80 16.74 14.06
CA GLN A 25 -33.18 16.99 12.77
C GLN A 25 -31.69 17.03 13.03
N ALA A 26 -31.09 15.84 13.17
CA ALA A 26 -29.69 15.67 12.87
C ALA A 26 -29.55 16.04 11.39
N SER A 27 -29.16 17.29 11.12
CA SER A 27 -28.79 17.81 9.81
C SER A 27 -27.50 17.12 9.36
N GLY A 28 -27.59 15.81 9.09
CA GLY A 28 -26.45 15.10 8.56
C GLY A 28 -26.19 15.56 7.13
N HIS A 29 -24.93 15.73 6.81
CA HIS A 29 -24.49 16.22 5.52
C HIS A 29 -24.63 15.15 4.44
N THR A 30 -24.64 15.57 3.18
CA THR A 30 -24.66 14.68 2.04
C THR A 30 -23.28 14.66 1.38
N VAL A 31 -22.82 13.47 1.00
CA VAL A 31 -21.75 13.30 0.02
C VAL A 31 -22.37 12.81 -1.30
N HIS A 32 -22.03 13.45 -2.40
CA HIS A 32 -22.39 13.04 -3.74
C HIS A 32 -21.14 12.87 -4.60
N GLY A 33 -21.21 11.94 -5.55
CA GLY A 33 -20.07 11.60 -6.38
C GLY A 33 -20.43 10.74 -7.58
N VAL A 34 -19.42 10.43 -8.37
CA VAL A 34 -19.49 9.57 -9.56
C VAL A 34 -18.40 8.52 -9.49
N VAL A 35 -18.75 7.28 -9.76
CA VAL A 35 -17.83 6.15 -9.91
C VAL A 35 -17.72 5.80 -11.39
N ARG A 36 -16.49 5.80 -11.90
CA ARG A 36 -16.16 5.48 -13.29
C ARG A 36 -14.96 4.56 -13.37
N ASP A 37 -14.78 3.91 -14.51
CA ASP A 37 -13.57 3.16 -14.79
C ASP A 37 -12.45 4.07 -15.35
N THR A 38 -11.27 3.49 -15.57
CA THR A 38 -10.11 4.21 -16.14
C THR A 38 -10.33 4.70 -17.57
N SER A 39 -11.30 4.16 -18.32
CA SER A 39 -11.71 4.66 -19.64
C SER A 39 -12.69 5.84 -19.56
N GLY A 40 -13.13 6.19 -18.35
CA GLY A 40 -14.13 7.23 -18.10
C GLY A 40 -15.58 6.72 -18.16
N LYS A 41 -15.81 5.43 -18.40
CA LYS A 41 -17.15 4.84 -18.44
C LYS A 41 -17.74 4.78 -17.03
N ALA A 42 -18.97 5.24 -16.88
CA ALA A 42 -19.71 5.16 -15.62
C ALA A 42 -19.90 3.71 -15.16
N ILE A 43 -19.76 3.46 -13.86
CA ILE A 43 -19.94 2.14 -13.27
C ILE A 43 -21.27 2.12 -12.52
N GLU A 44 -22.24 1.41 -13.08
CA GLU A 44 -23.54 1.15 -12.45
C GLU A 44 -23.47 0.05 -11.38
N GLY A 45 -24.20 0.24 -10.29
CA GLY A 45 -24.37 -0.75 -9.23
C GLY A 45 -23.11 -1.01 -8.39
N ALA A 46 -22.15 -0.10 -8.35
CA ALA A 46 -21.06 -0.12 -7.39
C ALA A 46 -21.59 0.23 -6.00
N GLU A 47 -21.29 -0.59 -5.00
CA GLU A 47 -21.65 -0.31 -3.61
C GLU A 47 -20.69 0.74 -3.05
N VAL A 48 -21.24 1.82 -2.53
CA VAL A 48 -20.53 2.88 -1.79
C VAL A 48 -20.89 2.77 -0.33
N LEU A 49 -19.94 2.33 0.49
CA LEU A 49 -20.13 1.98 1.90
C LEU A 49 -19.32 2.90 2.82
N LEU A 50 -19.97 3.46 3.83
CA LEU A 50 -19.33 3.97 5.05
C LEU A 50 -19.50 2.92 6.14
N GLN A 51 -18.43 2.58 6.87
CA GLN A 51 -18.48 1.53 7.89
C GLN A 51 -19.02 2.02 9.24
N SER A 52 -18.76 3.28 9.61
CA SER A 52 -19.08 3.83 10.95
C SER A 52 -19.54 5.30 10.86
N PRO A 53 -20.86 5.59 10.90
CA PRO A 53 -21.96 4.62 10.96
C PRO A 53 -22.10 3.79 9.67
N LYS A 54 -22.58 2.55 9.78
CA LYS A 54 -22.77 1.67 8.62
C LYS A 54 -23.87 2.23 7.71
N LYS A 55 -23.49 2.71 6.54
CA LYS A 55 -24.40 3.25 5.50
C LYS A 55 -23.90 2.84 4.13
N SER A 56 -24.79 2.33 3.28
CA SER A 56 -24.44 1.91 1.91
C SER A 56 -25.47 2.42 0.90
N VAL A 57 -24.99 2.78 -0.29
CA VAL A 57 -25.82 3.06 -1.47
C VAL A 57 -25.20 2.41 -2.70
N PHE A 58 -25.95 2.28 -3.78
CA PHE A 58 -25.45 1.82 -5.06
C PHE A 58 -25.42 2.96 -6.07
N THR A 59 -24.45 2.93 -6.99
CA THR A 59 -24.40 3.89 -8.09
C THR A 59 -25.48 3.62 -9.13
N ASP A 60 -26.03 4.68 -9.72
CA ASP A 60 -27.00 4.60 -10.82
C ASP A 60 -26.33 4.29 -12.18
N ALA A 61 -27.12 4.24 -13.26
CA ALA A 61 -26.64 3.98 -14.62
C ALA A 61 -25.62 5.02 -15.14
N ALA A 62 -25.62 6.23 -14.57
CA ALA A 62 -24.64 7.28 -14.86
C ALA A 62 -23.46 7.26 -13.86
N GLY A 63 -23.35 6.21 -13.03
CA GLY A 63 -22.30 6.03 -12.04
C GLY A 63 -22.45 6.94 -10.82
N ARG A 64 -23.55 7.68 -10.69
CA ARG A 64 -23.73 8.66 -9.63
C ARG A 64 -24.19 7.99 -8.35
N PHE A 65 -23.76 8.51 -7.21
CA PHE A 65 -24.26 8.12 -5.90
C PHE A 65 -24.51 9.34 -5.01
N ARG A 66 -25.38 9.16 -4.03
CA ARG A 66 -25.68 10.15 -2.99
C ARG A 66 -25.79 9.43 -1.65
N LEU A 67 -24.92 9.79 -0.70
CA LEU A 67 -24.86 9.22 0.63
C LEU A 67 -25.25 10.27 1.67
N ASP A 68 -26.36 10.05 2.34
CA ASP A 68 -27.02 11.04 3.21
C ASP A 68 -26.80 10.78 4.71
N SER A 69 -27.06 11.82 5.50
CA SER A 69 -26.99 11.83 6.96
C SER A 69 -25.60 11.49 7.50
N LEU A 70 -24.56 12.13 6.94
CA LEU A 70 -23.16 11.91 7.31
C LEU A 70 -22.69 12.89 8.40
N PRO A 71 -21.80 12.44 9.31
CA PRO A 71 -21.19 13.32 10.31
C PRO A 71 -20.23 14.32 9.67
N ALA A 72 -20.13 15.53 10.24
CA ALA A 72 -19.20 16.57 9.80
C ALA A 72 -17.75 16.24 10.16
N LYS A 73 -17.12 15.34 9.40
CA LYS A 73 -15.72 14.93 9.56
C LYS A 73 -15.17 14.36 8.26
N SER A 74 -13.85 14.21 8.17
CA SER A 74 -13.25 13.40 7.11
C SER A 74 -13.63 11.93 7.32
N VAL A 75 -14.17 11.29 6.28
CA VAL A 75 -14.57 9.87 6.31
C VAL A 75 -13.92 9.10 5.17
N ARG A 76 -13.62 7.82 5.41
CA ARG A 76 -13.16 6.87 4.39
C ARG A 76 -14.36 6.05 3.92
N LEU A 77 -14.63 6.07 2.62
CA LEU A 77 -15.63 5.21 1.98
C LEU A 77 -14.96 3.93 1.48
N THR A 78 -15.73 2.87 1.30
CA THR A 78 -15.34 1.65 0.57
C THR A 78 -16.22 1.56 -0.66
N ILE A 79 -15.61 1.49 -1.84
CA ILE A 79 -16.34 1.38 -3.11
C ILE A 79 -15.97 0.07 -3.77
N ARG A 80 -16.96 -0.81 -3.97
CA ARG A 80 -16.75 -2.15 -4.53
C ARG A 80 -17.80 -2.52 -5.57
N ARG A 81 -17.36 -3.24 -6.60
CA ARG A 81 -18.20 -3.83 -7.65
C ARG A 81 -17.53 -5.10 -8.15
N ILE A 82 -18.30 -6.15 -8.42
CA ILE A 82 -17.77 -7.38 -9.03
C ILE A 82 -17.07 -7.03 -10.34
N GLY A 83 -15.88 -7.57 -10.54
CA GLY A 83 -15.06 -7.28 -11.72
C GLY A 83 -14.32 -5.95 -11.65
N PHE A 84 -14.26 -5.28 -10.50
CA PHE A 84 -13.49 -4.05 -10.25
C PHE A 84 -12.69 -4.12 -8.94
N ILE A 85 -11.57 -3.42 -8.88
CA ILE A 85 -10.75 -3.29 -7.68
C ILE A 85 -11.51 -2.44 -6.64
N VAL A 86 -11.47 -2.88 -5.38
CA VAL A 86 -12.06 -2.14 -4.26
C VAL A 86 -11.21 -0.92 -3.95
N VAL A 87 -11.82 0.26 -3.85
CA VAL A 87 -11.12 1.53 -3.59
C VAL A 87 -11.66 2.21 -2.34
N HIS A 88 -10.80 2.97 -1.65
CA HIS A 88 -11.10 3.56 -0.35
C HIS A 88 -10.90 5.09 -0.28
N PRO A 89 -11.69 5.89 -1.01
CA PRO A 89 -11.49 7.33 -1.05
C PRO A 89 -11.79 7.99 0.31
N GLN A 90 -10.97 8.97 0.68
CA GLN A 90 -11.25 9.88 1.78
C GLN A 90 -12.02 11.10 1.26
N VAL A 91 -13.08 11.49 1.97
CA VAL A 91 -13.89 12.66 1.64
C VAL A 91 -14.12 13.50 2.89
N ASN A 92 -13.94 14.82 2.75
CA ASN A 92 -14.29 15.77 3.79
C ASN A 92 -15.78 16.07 3.74
N VAL A 93 -16.44 16.01 4.90
CA VAL A 93 -17.88 16.23 5.03
C VAL A 93 -18.12 17.44 5.95
N PRO A 94 -18.93 18.43 5.55
CA PRO A 94 -19.58 18.57 4.24
C PRO A 94 -18.58 18.80 3.09
N GLN A 95 -18.98 18.43 1.87
CA GLN A 95 -18.27 18.81 0.65
C GLN A 95 -18.33 20.33 0.46
N ARG A 96 -17.32 20.92 -0.22
CA ARG A 96 -17.40 22.34 -0.56
C ARG A 96 -18.52 22.55 -1.58
N PRO A 97 -19.14 23.74 -1.64
CA PRO A 97 -20.12 24.05 -2.67
C PRO A 97 -19.54 23.79 -4.07
N GLY A 98 -20.19 22.92 -4.85
CA GLY A 98 -19.74 22.53 -6.20
C GLY A 98 -18.79 21.32 -6.27
N ASP A 99 -18.28 20.82 -5.14
CA ASP A 99 -17.41 19.63 -5.13
C ASP A 99 -18.22 18.35 -5.42
N THR A 100 -17.76 17.55 -6.37
CA THR A 100 -18.25 16.19 -6.62
C THR A 100 -17.12 15.20 -6.38
N LEU A 101 -17.35 14.15 -5.57
CA LEU A 101 -16.35 13.10 -5.39
C LEU A 101 -16.27 12.27 -6.67
N VAL A 102 -15.15 12.36 -7.38
CA VAL A 102 -14.90 11.53 -8.57
C VAL A 102 -14.02 10.36 -8.16
N VAL A 103 -14.53 9.15 -8.35
CA VAL A 103 -13.83 7.91 -8.02
C VAL A 103 -13.57 7.13 -9.29
N THR A 104 -12.30 6.90 -9.60
CA THR A 104 -11.89 6.03 -10.69
C THR A 104 -11.48 4.68 -10.12
N THR A 105 -12.06 3.59 -10.61
CA THR A 105 -11.63 2.22 -10.29
C THR A 105 -11.21 1.46 -11.56
N MET A 106 -10.44 0.39 -11.39
CA MET A 106 -9.95 -0.44 -12.49
C MET A 106 -10.70 -1.77 -12.50
N PRO A 107 -11.01 -2.35 -13.67
CA PRO A 107 -11.49 -3.71 -13.73
C PRO A 107 -10.50 -4.67 -13.04
N ALA A 108 -11.02 -5.48 -12.12
CA ALA A 108 -10.26 -6.55 -11.49
C ALA A 108 -10.09 -7.68 -12.50
N PRO A 109 -8.86 -8.14 -12.80
CA PRO A 109 -8.67 -9.27 -13.69
C PRO A 109 -9.37 -10.50 -13.11
N GLN A 110 -10.34 -11.04 -13.84
CA GLN A 110 -10.88 -12.36 -13.54
C GLN A 110 -9.84 -13.39 -13.98
N LEU A 111 -9.04 -13.87 -13.03
CA LEU A 111 -8.20 -15.05 -13.24
C LEU A 111 -9.14 -16.26 -13.33
N LEU A 112 -9.34 -16.77 -14.55
CA LEU A 112 -9.89 -18.12 -14.71
C LEU A 112 -8.92 -19.10 -14.06
N ALA A 113 -9.45 -20.08 -13.31
CA ALA A 113 -8.63 -21.11 -12.70
C ALA A 113 -7.77 -21.78 -13.80
N PRO A 114 -6.43 -21.82 -13.64
CA PRO A 114 -5.58 -22.43 -14.64
C PRO A 114 -5.91 -23.91 -14.78
N ILE A 115 -5.98 -24.38 -16.02
CA ILE A 115 -5.94 -25.82 -16.30
C ILE A 115 -4.57 -26.30 -15.83
N VAL A 116 -4.57 -27.18 -14.82
CA VAL A 116 -3.37 -27.79 -14.26
C VAL A 116 -2.87 -28.84 -15.25
N VAL A 117 -1.84 -28.51 -16.02
CA VAL A 117 -0.97 -29.51 -16.61
C VAL A 117 0.11 -29.78 -15.57
N THR A 118 0.04 -30.94 -14.91
CA THR A 118 1.05 -31.38 -13.94
C THR A 118 2.37 -31.68 -14.64
N THR A 119 3.20 -30.66 -14.73
CA THR A 119 4.65 -30.81 -14.64
C THR A 119 5.12 -29.79 -13.61
N GLU A 120 6.06 -30.15 -12.73
CA GLU A 120 6.65 -29.22 -11.76
C GLU A 120 7.46 -28.15 -12.49
N HIS A 121 6.79 -27.21 -13.14
CA HIS A 121 7.46 -26.14 -13.86
C HIS A 121 7.97 -25.13 -12.83
N ARG A 122 9.30 -25.14 -12.61
CA ARG A 122 10.00 -24.21 -11.73
C ARG A 122 10.40 -22.99 -12.56
N GLY A 123 9.51 -22.01 -12.62
CA GLY A 123 9.72 -20.82 -13.42
C GLY A 123 8.78 -19.68 -13.06
N ILE A 124 9.02 -18.54 -13.67
CA ILE A 124 8.16 -17.35 -13.61
C ILE A 124 7.72 -17.08 -15.04
N ARG A 125 6.42 -16.95 -15.26
CA ARG A 125 5.89 -16.53 -16.55
C ARG A 125 4.88 -15.42 -16.37
N GLY A 126 4.60 -14.68 -17.42
CA GLY A 126 3.52 -13.71 -17.34
C GLY A 126 3.32 -12.91 -18.60
N VAL A 127 2.38 -11.97 -18.47
CA VAL A 127 2.07 -10.97 -19.48
C VAL A 127 2.16 -9.58 -18.87
N VAL A 128 2.64 -8.62 -19.65
CA VAL A 128 2.66 -7.21 -19.30
C VAL A 128 1.80 -6.43 -20.29
N GLY A 129 0.91 -5.61 -19.77
CA GLY A 129 0.10 -4.66 -20.53
C GLY A 129 0.11 -3.26 -19.91
N ASP A 130 -0.53 -2.30 -20.58
CA ASP A 130 -0.83 -1.00 -19.99
C ASP A 130 -2.18 -1.01 -19.24
N THR A 131 -2.53 0.09 -18.57
CA THR A 131 -3.82 0.25 -17.89
C THR A 131 -5.03 0.31 -18.84
N ALA A 132 -4.81 0.30 -20.15
CA ALA A 132 -5.84 0.10 -21.19
C ALA A 132 -5.87 -1.35 -21.71
N TYR A 133 -5.18 -2.28 -21.03
CA TYR A 133 -5.08 -3.70 -21.34
C TYR A 133 -4.42 -4.02 -22.69
N ARG A 134 -3.64 -3.09 -23.26
CA ARG A 134 -2.86 -3.36 -24.47
C ARG A 134 -1.56 -4.08 -24.07
N PRO A 135 -1.20 -5.19 -24.74
CA PRO A 135 0.07 -5.86 -24.47
C PRO A 135 1.23 -4.92 -24.76
N LEU A 136 2.23 -4.91 -23.89
CA LEU A 136 3.43 -4.09 -24.05
C LEU A 136 4.59 -4.95 -24.50
N LYS A 137 5.13 -4.66 -25.69
CA LYS A 137 6.37 -5.23 -26.22
C LYS A 137 7.58 -4.47 -25.68
N GLY A 138 8.68 -5.17 -25.45
CA GLY A 138 9.97 -4.58 -25.09
C GLY A 138 10.04 -4.04 -23.65
N VAL A 139 9.11 -4.46 -22.77
CA VAL A 139 9.24 -4.21 -21.34
C VAL A 139 10.37 -5.09 -20.82
N LEU A 140 11.37 -4.47 -20.20
CA LEU A 140 12.50 -5.15 -19.60
C LEU A 140 12.07 -5.76 -18.25
N ILE A 141 12.27 -7.06 -18.11
CA ILE A 141 12.02 -7.83 -16.89
C ILE A 141 13.36 -8.27 -16.34
N GLU A 142 13.75 -7.76 -15.18
CA GLU A 142 14.99 -8.15 -14.50
C GLU A 142 14.66 -8.98 -13.26
N LEU A 143 15.23 -10.18 -13.17
CA LEU A 143 15.03 -11.10 -12.06
C LEU A 143 16.23 -11.08 -11.09
N LEU A 144 16.16 -10.17 -10.12
CA LEU A 144 17.15 -9.95 -9.09
C LEU A 144 17.29 -11.17 -8.17
N GLY A 145 18.53 -11.53 -7.84
CA GLY A 145 18.90 -12.77 -7.14
C GLY A 145 19.28 -13.92 -8.09
N SER A 146 18.91 -13.85 -9.37
CA SER A 146 19.43 -14.73 -10.43
C SER A 146 20.33 -14.02 -11.45
N ARG A 147 20.23 -12.68 -11.54
CA ARG A 147 20.88 -11.85 -12.58
C ARG A 147 20.46 -12.25 -14.00
N LEU A 148 19.25 -12.76 -14.14
CA LEU A 148 18.61 -13.03 -15.43
C LEU A 148 17.76 -11.83 -15.82
N GLU A 149 17.63 -11.62 -17.12
CA GLU A 149 16.74 -10.64 -17.72
C GLU A 149 16.01 -11.25 -18.92
N ASP A 150 14.82 -10.72 -19.21
CA ASP A 150 14.01 -11.04 -20.38
C ASP A 150 13.31 -9.76 -20.85
N SER A 151 12.80 -9.77 -22.07
CA SER A 151 12.00 -8.66 -22.62
C SER A 151 10.68 -9.18 -23.17
N THR A 152 9.60 -8.45 -22.92
CA THR A 152 8.28 -8.90 -23.35
C THR A 152 8.15 -8.92 -24.87
N ASN A 153 7.54 -9.98 -25.40
CA ASN A 153 7.30 -10.12 -26.83
C ASN A 153 6.11 -9.26 -27.33
N GLU A 154 5.69 -9.44 -28.58
CA GLU A 154 4.55 -8.71 -29.18
C GLU A 154 3.21 -8.92 -28.49
N GLN A 155 3.05 -10.05 -27.79
CA GLN A 155 1.87 -10.36 -26.99
C GLN A 155 2.06 -9.98 -25.51
N GLY A 156 3.11 -9.22 -25.19
CA GLY A 156 3.45 -8.81 -23.83
C GLY A 156 3.99 -9.94 -22.95
N ARG A 157 4.30 -11.12 -23.51
CA ARG A 157 4.69 -12.31 -22.75
C ARG A 157 6.17 -12.30 -22.39
N PHE A 158 6.50 -12.82 -21.21
CA PHE A 158 7.86 -13.09 -20.74
C PHE A 158 7.92 -14.42 -19.99
N ALA A 159 9.10 -15.04 -19.92
CA ALA A 159 9.29 -16.28 -19.16
C ALA A 159 10.73 -16.51 -18.69
N PHE A 160 10.86 -16.96 -17.45
CA PHE A 160 12.07 -17.50 -16.86
C PHE A 160 11.83 -18.94 -16.45
N GLU A 161 12.54 -19.87 -17.08
CA GLU A 161 12.42 -21.30 -16.81
C GLU A 161 13.57 -21.82 -15.95
N ASN A 162 13.39 -23.01 -15.39
CA ASN A 162 14.42 -23.75 -14.63
C ASN A 162 15.06 -22.95 -13.48
N LEU A 163 14.25 -22.12 -12.81
CA LEU A 163 14.71 -21.30 -11.70
C LEU A 163 14.94 -22.14 -10.44
N LYS A 164 15.96 -21.76 -9.66
CA LYS A 164 16.19 -22.35 -8.35
C LYS A 164 15.05 -21.94 -7.41
N ARG A 165 14.75 -22.79 -6.42
CA ARG A 165 13.85 -22.39 -5.34
C ARG A 165 14.45 -21.20 -4.61
N GLY A 166 13.65 -20.19 -4.31
CA GLY A 166 14.07 -19.05 -3.50
C GLY A 166 13.20 -17.82 -3.65
N ASN A 167 13.61 -16.77 -2.95
CA ASN A 167 12.99 -15.45 -3.06
C ASN A 167 13.77 -14.62 -4.07
N TYR A 168 13.05 -14.06 -5.02
CA TYR A 168 13.55 -13.15 -6.03
C TYR A 168 12.86 -11.80 -5.88
N MET A 169 13.45 -10.79 -6.50
CA MET A 169 12.76 -9.54 -6.77
C MET A 169 12.71 -9.39 -8.29
N MET A 170 11.55 -9.02 -8.83
CA MET A 170 11.36 -8.82 -10.27
C MET A 170 11.13 -7.33 -10.51
N ARG A 171 12.00 -6.70 -11.30
CA ARG A 171 11.82 -5.32 -11.75
C ARG A 171 11.25 -5.35 -13.16
N VAL A 172 10.12 -4.69 -13.35
CA VAL A 172 9.39 -4.59 -14.61
C VAL A 172 9.45 -3.14 -15.04
N SER A 173 10.23 -2.85 -16.08
CA SER A 173 10.56 -1.47 -16.46
C SER A 173 10.44 -1.22 -17.95
N HIS A 174 9.95 -0.04 -18.30
CA HIS A 174 9.89 0.47 -19.67
C HIS A 174 9.94 2.00 -19.60
N GLY A 175 10.71 2.65 -20.50
CA GLY A 175 10.98 4.09 -20.40
C GLY A 175 9.78 5.04 -20.52
N ALA A 176 8.59 4.51 -20.85
CA ALA A 176 7.34 5.25 -20.98
C ALA A 176 6.33 4.96 -19.85
N TYR A 177 6.70 4.13 -18.87
CA TYR A 177 5.81 3.66 -17.81
C TYR A 177 6.49 3.73 -16.45
N PHE A 178 5.68 3.81 -15.39
CA PHE A 178 6.19 3.59 -14.04
C PHE A 178 6.72 2.17 -13.90
N ALA A 179 7.93 2.01 -13.35
CA ALA A 179 8.47 0.70 -13.07
C ALA A 179 7.76 0.06 -11.87
N GLN A 180 7.46 -1.23 -12.00
CA GLN A 180 7.00 -2.03 -10.86
C GLN A 180 8.13 -2.90 -10.36
N VAL A 181 8.20 -3.05 -9.05
CA VAL A 181 9.03 -4.06 -8.40
C VAL A 181 8.11 -5.03 -7.69
N ILE A 182 8.34 -6.33 -7.86
CA ILE A 182 7.49 -7.39 -7.34
C ILE A 182 8.35 -8.42 -6.64
N SER A 183 8.04 -8.74 -5.39
CA SER A 183 8.67 -9.85 -4.69
C SER A 183 8.11 -11.17 -5.19
N VAL A 184 8.99 -12.14 -5.43
CA VAL A 184 8.60 -13.44 -5.98
C VAL A 184 9.10 -14.55 -5.04
N ASP A 185 8.17 -15.34 -4.51
CA ASP A 185 8.48 -16.53 -3.71
C ASP A 185 8.34 -17.81 -4.57
N LEU A 186 9.48 -18.39 -4.98
CA LEU A 186 9.56 -19.67 -5.68
C LEU A 186 9.91 -20.84 -4.76
N THR A 187 9.56 -20.79 -3.48
CA THR A 187 9.85 -21.90 -2.55
C THR A 187 8.97 -23.11 -2.78
N LYS A 188 7.71 -22.91 -3.19
CA LYS A 188 6.71 -23.98 -3.36
C LYS A 188 6.51 -24.39 -4.82
N SER A 189 6.11 -23.44 -5.66
CA SER A 189 5.72 -23.68 -7.06
C SER A 189 6.17 -22.53 -7.96
N GLY A 190 6.13 -22.77 -9.28
CA GLY A 190 6.24 -21.70 -10.28
C GLY A 190 5.17 -20.63 -10.10
N LYS A 191 5.43 -19.44 -10.62
CA LYS A 191 4.55 -18.28 -10.51
C LYS A 191 4.14 -17.77 -11.89
N GLU A 192 2.90 -17.31 -11.98
CA GLU A 192 2.33 -16.70 -13.17
C GLU A 192 1.78 -15.32 -12.82
N TYR A 193 2.14 -14.31 -13.60
CA TYR A 193 1.79 -12.91 -13.36
C TYR A 193 1.03 -12.29 -14.53
N SER A 194 0.08 -11.42 -14.19
CA SER A 194 -0.54 -10.47 -15.12
C SER A 194 -0.25 -9.07 -14.58
N ILE A 195 0.56 -8.32 -15.30
CA ILE A 195 1.13 -7.05 -14.82
C ILE A 195 0.61 -5.93 -15.69
N LEU A 196 0.07 -4.88 -15.07
CA LEU A 196 -0.40 -3.69 -15.76
C LEU A 196 0.49 -2.51 -15.36
N LEU A 197 1.18 -1.92 -16.33
CA LEU A 197 2.00 -0.74 -16.11
C LEU A 197 1.19 0.54 -16.35
N THR A 198 1.38 1.50 -15.45
CA THR A 198 0.77 2.82 -15.57
C THR A 198 1.68 3.70 -16.44
N PRO A 199 1.16 4.38 -17.48
CA PRO A 199 1.94 5.32 -18.26
C PRO A 199 2.62 6.36 -17.37
N TYR A 200 3.86 6.68 -17.68
CA TYR A 200 4.62 7.67 -16.93
C TYR A 200 3.94 9.04 -17.02
N SER A 201 3.89 9.74 -15.89
CA SER A 201 3.42 11.11 -15.80
C SER A 201 4.44 11.97 -15.05
N ALA A 202 4.72 13.15 -15.60
CA ALA A 202 5.66 14.08 -14.99
C ALA A 202 5.18 14.51 -13.59
N GLY A 203 6.12 14.59 -12.65
CA GLY A 203 5.84 15.02 -11.27
C GLY A 203 5.49 13.89 -10.30
N VAL A 204 5.32 12.65 -10.77
CA VAL A 204 5.21 11.47 -9.90
C VAL A 204 6.57 10.81 -9.78
N TYR A 205 6.95 10.47 -8.55
CA TYR A 205 8.26 9.92 -8.26
C TYR A 205 8.32 8.41 -8.55
N ASP A 206 8.98 8.05 -9.65
CA ASP A 206 9.31 6.67 -10.00
C ASP A 206 10.69 6.30 -9.47
N TRP A 207 10.73 5.82 -8.22
CA TRP A 207 12.00 5.50 -7.59
C TRP A 207 12.73 4.36 -8.31
N ALA A 208 12.00 3.39 -8.85
CA ALA A 208 12.53 2.15 -9.42
C ALA A 208 13.20 2.40 -10.79
N ASN A 209 12.83 3.47 -11.50
CA ASN A 209 13.51 3.92 -12.72
C ASN A 209 14.60 4.97 -12.49
N THR A 210 14.84 5.44 -11.27
CA THR A 210 15.96 6.35 -11.00
C THR A 210 17.30 5.62 -10.95
N ASN A 211 18.39 6.29 -11.32
CA ASN A 211 19.75 5.76 -11.17
C ASN A 211 20.02 5.26 -9.73
N ALA A 212 19.55 6.00 -8.72
CA ALA A 212 19.70 5.62 -7.32
C ALA A 212 18.91 4.34 -6.96
N GLY A 213 17.68 4.20 -7.49
CA GLY A 213 16.86 3.00 -7.31
C GLY A 213 17.46 1.78 -7.98
N VAL A 214 17.92 1.92 -9.23
CA VAL A 214 18.60 0.84 -9.97
C VAL A 214 19.85 0.36 -9.22
N MET A 215 20.68 1.28 -8.71
CA MET A 215 21.84 0.92 -7.90
C MET A 215 21.45 0.23 -6.58
N ALA A 216 20.40 0.70 -5.92
CA ALA A 216 19.89 0.04 -4.72
C ALA A 216 19.39 -1.38 -5.01
N LEU A 217 18.71 -1.58 -6.14
CA LEU A 217 18.23 -2.88 -6.60
C LEU A 217 19.40 -3.81 -6.97
N ALA A 218 20.49 -3.30 -7.56
CA ALA A 218 21.71 -4.08 -7.77
C ALA A 218 22.33 -4.59 -6.44
N ASP A 219 22.32 -3.75 -5.41
CA ASP A 219 22.76 -4.14 -4.07
C ASP A 219 21.83 -5.21 -3.47
N LEU A 220 20.51 -5.06 -3.65
CA LEU A 220 19.53 -6.08 -3.29
C LEU A 220 19.77 -7.39 -4.03
N ALA A 221 20.01 -7.39 -5.34
CA ALA A 221 20.32 -8.60 -6.10
C ALA A 221 21.49 -9.37 -5.50
N THR A 222 22.52 -8.66 -5.02
CA THR A 222 23.68 -9.28 -4.37
C THR A 222 23.30 -9.91 -3.03
N ARG A 223 22.51 -9.21 -2.20
CA ARG A 223 22.01 -9.77 -0.93
C ARG A 223 21.06 -10.93 -1.13
N LEU A 224 20.18 -10.89 -2.13
CA LEU A 224 19.26 -11.99 -2.42
C LEU A 224 20.00 -13.29 -2.73
N ALA A 225 21.16 -13.19 -3.40
CA ALA A 225 22.01 -14.32 -3.77
C ALA A 225 22.90 -14.83 -2.63
N MET A 226 23.34 -13.95 -1.72
CA MET A 226 24.35 -14.27 -0.70
C MET A 226 23.79 -14.45 0.71
N GLU A 227 22.77 -13.68 1.08
CA GLU A 227 22.22 -13.69 2.42
C GLU A 227 21.24 -14.84 2.63
N ALA A 228 21.09 -15.24 3.89
CA ALA A 228 20.16 -16.30 4.25
C ALA A 228 18.70 -15.83 4.14
N ARG A 229 17.76 -16.75 3.87
CA ARG A 229 16.35 -16.37 3.63
C ARG A 229 15.64 -15.85 4.87
N GLN A 230 16.03 -16.33 6.04
CA GLN A 230 15.42 -15.92 7.29
C GLN A 230 15.66 -14.44 7.63
N THR A 231 16.52 -13.75 6.89
CA THR A 231 16.81 -12.31 7.05
C THR A 231 15.91 -11.42 6.20
N ARG A 232 14.84 -11.97 5.61
CA ARG A 232 13.87 -11.19 4.83
C ARG A 232 12.43 -11.66 5.01
N MET A 233 11.49 -10.80 4.62
CA MET A 233 10.06 -11.08 4.52
C MET A 233 9.50 -10.54 3.21
N THR A 234 8.78 -11.36 2.45
CA THR A 234 8.18 -11.00 1.16
C THR A 234 6.78 -10.42 1.30
N ALA A 235 6.23 -9.84 0.22
CA ALA A 235 4.83 -9.40 0.16
C ALA A 235 3.85 -10.52 0.49
N GLU A 236 4.14 -11.75 0.04
CA GLU A 236 3.30 -12.93 0.32
C GLU A 236 3.24 -13.23 1.83
N GLU A 237 4.37 -13.10 2.54
CA GLU A 237 4.39 -13.26 3.99
C GLU A 237 3.80 -12.06 4.73
N LEU A 238 3.96 -10.85 4.18
CA LEU A 238 3.46 -9.59 4.74
C LEU A 238 1.94 -9.46 4.59
N ALA A 239 1.35 -10.08 3.57
CA ALA A 239 -0.07 -9.99 3.27
C ALA A 239 -0.98 -10.35 4.46
N ARG A 240 -0.54 -11.25 5.34
CA ARG A 240 -1.27 -11.64 6.56
C ARG A 240 -1.43 -10.49 7.58
N TYR A 241 -0.65 -9.43 7.44
CA TYR A 241 -0.68 -8.26 8.32
C TYR A 241 -1.49 -7.09 7.76
N GLY A 242 -1.87 -7.10 6.47
CA GLY A 242 -2.71 -6.06 5.86
C GLY A 242 -2.19 -4.64 6.11
N GLU A 243 -3.06 -3.76 6.60
CA GLU A 243 -2.74 -2.36 6.92
C GLU A 243 -1.97 -2.18 8.24
N THR A 244 -1.48 -3.25 8.88
CA THR A 244 -0.70 -3.15 10.14
C THR A 244 0.58 -2.36 9.89
N ALA A 245 0.90 -1.43 10.78
CA ALA A 245 2.17 -0.70 10.75
C ALA A 245 3.36 -1.66 10.80
N VAL A 246 4.38 -1.44 9.97
CA VAL A 246 5.54 -2.34 9.87
C VAL A 246 6.25 -2.49 11.23
N CYS A 247 6.30 -1.43 12.02
CA CYS A 247 6.90 -1.47 13.36
C CYS A 247 6.14 -2.35 14.35
N ASP A 248 4.86 -2.66 14.11
CA ASP A 248 4.05 -3.51 14.98
C ASP A 248 4.10 -4.99 14.61
N ILE A 249 4.76 -5.35 13.50
CA ILE A 249 4.93 -6.74 13.09
C ILE A 249 5.76 -7.50 14.15
N PRO A 250 5.23 -8.56 14.79
CA PRO A 250 5.88 -9.20 15.94
C PRO A 250 7.30 -9.72 15.64
N ARG A 251 7.52 -10.29 14.45
CA ARG A 251 8.83 -10.79 14.03
C ARG A 251 9.85 -9.65 13.93
N LEU A 252 9.43 -8.47 13.44
CA LEU A 252 10.30 -7.31 13.36
C LEU A 252 10.57 -6.74 14.75
N ARG A 253 9.54 -6.58 15.61
CA ARG A 253 9.73 -6.15 17.01
C ARG A 253 10.69 -7.02 17.79
N ALA A 254 10.65 -8.34 17.57
CA ALA A 254 11.50 -9.30 18.27
C ALA A 254 12.97 -9.21 17.82
N VAL A 255 13.20 -9.05 16.52
CA VAL A 255 14.54 -9.06 15.93
C VAL A 255 15.21 -7.68 15.99
N ILE A 256 14.41 -6.62 16.09
CA ILE A 256 14.86 -5.25 15.81
C ILE A 256 14.50 -4.34 16.99
N LYS A 257 15.34 -4.35 18.02
CA LYS A 257 15.13 -3.53 19.22
C LYS A 257 15.53 -2.06 19.03
N ASN A 258 16.46 -1.74 18.12
CA ASN A 258 16.93 -0.39 17.78
C ASN A 258 17.67 -0.38 16.42
N PRO A 259 16.95 -0.44 15.28
CA PRO A 259 17.60 -0.54 13.98
C PRO A 259 18.12 0.79 13.47
N THR A 260 19.15 0.72 12.63
CA THR A 260 19.32 1.70 11.55
C THR A 260 18.31 1.38 10.44
N ILE A 261 17.37 2.29 10.16
CA ILE A 261 16.32 2.10 9.16
C ILE A 261 16.78 2.68 7.82
N LEU A 262 16.73 1.87 6.77
CA LEU A 262 17.03 2.24 5.39
C LEU A 262 15.79 2.04 4.52
N VAL A 263 15.09 3.11 4.17
CA VAL A 263 13.99 3.02 3.21
C VAL A 263 14.56 3.19 1.79
N ARG A 264 14.38 2.18 0.93
CA ARG A 264 14.91 2.16 -0.44
C ARG A 264 13.77 2.32 -1.42
N GLY A 265 13.62 3.55 -1.91
CA GLY A 265 12.45 4.03 -2.64
C GLY A 265 12.24 5.54 -2.46
N SER A 266 12.97 6.15 -1.52
CA SER A 266 13.26 7.57 -1.35
C SER A 266 14.36 7.64 -0.27
N ILE A 267 15.64 7.66 -0.65
CA ILE A 267 16.73 7.45 0.32
C ILE A 267 16.74 8.60 1.35
N TRP A 268 16.65 8.32 2.66
CA TRP A 268 17.44 9.05 3.67
C TRP A 268 17.79 8.17 4.87
N ALA A 269 19.09 7.96 5.08
CA ALA A 269 19.65 7.55 6.36
C ALA A 269 19.75 8.79 7.27
N ARG A 270 19.41 8.67 8.55
CA ARG A 270 19.96 9.58 9.58
C ARG A 270 20.45 8.79 10.78
N ARG A 271 21.71 9.06 11.12
CA ARG A 271 22.58 8.37 12.07
C ARG A 271 22.25 8.69 13.55
N ASP A 272 21.31 9.61 13.81
CA ASP A 272 21.19 10.25 15.12
C ASP A 272 19.76 10.41 15.65
N ALA A 273 18.75 9.83 14.99
CA ALA A 273 17.38 9.86 15.52
C ALA A 273 17.05 8.49 16.11
N ALA A 274 16.90 8.42 17.44
CA ALA A 274 16.08 7.38 18.06
C ALA A 274 14.79 7.22 17.24
N PRO A 275 14.24 6.00 17.06
CA PRO A 275 12.96 5.82 16.41
C PRO A 275 11.88 6.44 17.29
N ARG A 276 11.70 7.76 17.20
CA ARG A 276 10.45 8.39 17.60
C ARG A 276 9.41 7.91 16.60
N SER A 277 8.29 7.43 17.12
CA SER A 277 7.08 7.07 16.36
C SER A 277 6.64 8.16 15.37
N ASP A 278 7.12 9.39 15.58
CA ASP A 278 6.67 10.60 14.89
C ASP A 278 7.66 11.06 13.79
N SER A 279 8.71 10.29 13.48
CA SER A 279 9.53 10.56 12.30
C SER A 279 8.75 10.19 11.04
N PRO A 280 8.62 11.08 10.04
CA PRO A 280 7.86 10.80 8.81
C PRO A 280 8.37 9.58 8.02
N ASN A 281 9.56 9.08 8.37
CA ASN A 281 10.25 7.99 7.67
C ASN A 281 10.59 6.80 8.59
N GLY A 282 9.95 6.68 9.76
CA GLY A 282 10.13 5.54 10.66
C GLY A 282 9.44 4.27 10.16
N LEU A 283 9.76 3.10 10.72
CA LEU A 283 9.04 1.84 10.39
C LEU A 283 7.52 1.97 10.60
N CYS A 284 7.07 2.82 11.52
CA CYS A 284 5.64 3.01 11.78
C CYS A 284 4.93 3.87 10.72
N SER A 285 5.64 4.58 9.84
CA SER A 285 5.01 5.35 8.76
C SER A 285 4.66 4.49 7.53
N TRP A 286 5.04 3.21 7.54
CA TRP A 286 4.74 2.24 6.50
C TRP A 286 3.78 1.18 7.03
N THR A 287 2.85 0.74 6.18
CA THR A 287 1.98 -0.41 6.44
C THR A 287 2.45 -1.63 5.64
N ALA A 288 2.16 -2.84 6.14
CA ALA A 288 2.68 -4.07 5.56
C ALA A 288 2.25 -4.28 4.10
N ASP A 289 1.07 -3.80 3.72
CA ASP A 289 0.51 -3.86 2.36
C ASP A 289 1.18 -2.90 1.36
N GLN A 290 1.96 -1.92 1.83
CA GLN A 290 2.73 -1.00 0.98
C GLN A 290 4.11 -1.54 0.59
N ILE A 291 4.52 -2.68 1.16
CA ILE A 291 5.89 -3.19 1.07
C ILE A 291 5.93 -4.49 0.26
N GLU A 292 6.91 -4.59 -0.63
CA GLU A 292 7.21 -5.80 -1.38
C GLU A 292 8.21 -6.70 -0.67
N LEU A 293 9.23 -6.11 -0.06
CA LEU A 293 10.27 -6.87 0.63
C LEU A 293 10.78 -6.07 1.82
N ILE A 294 11.00 -6.77 2.92
CA ILE A 294 11.75 -6.28 4.07
C ILE A 294 12.99 -7.14 4.20
N GLU A 295 14.18 -6.56 4.28
CA GLU A 295 15.40 -7.28 4.68
C GLU A 295 15.91 -6.71 6.00
N TRP A 296 16.57 -7.53 6.82
CA TRP A 296 17.21 -7.06 8.04
C TRP A 296 18.50 -7.82 8.33
N GLY A 297 19.32 -7.30 9.23
CA GLY A 297 20.50 -7.98 9.73
C GLY A 297 20.93 -7.43 11.07
N ASN A 298 21.85 -8.12 11.74
CA ASN A 298 22.29 -7.74 13.08
C ASN A 298 23.43 -6.72 13.08
N ASP A 299 24.31 -6.79 12.07
CA ASP A 299 25.45 -5.89 11.91
C ASP A 299 25.74 -5.67 10.42
N PRO A 300 25.77 -4.42 9.92
CA PRO A 300 26.15 -4.11 8.55
C PRO A 300 27.48 -4.72 8.10
N CYS A 301 28.43 -4.86 9.02
CA CYS A 301 29.76 -5.37 8.70
C CYS A 301 29.84 -6.90 8.61
N THR A 302 28.85 -7.63 9.13
CA THR A 302 28.82 -9.09 9.04
C THR A 302 28.00 -9.60 7.87
N GLU A 303 27.17 -8.74 7.25
CA GLU A 303 26.53 -9.00 5.96
C GLU A 303 27.58 -9.46 4.93
N SER A 304 27.31 -10.56 4.24
CA SER A 304 28.23 -11.20 3.28
C SER A 304 28.40 -10.35 2.02
N ALA A 305 27.33 -9.70 1.57
CA ALA A 305 27.36 -8.87 0.37
C ALA A 305 28.03 -7.49 0.57
N LYS A 306 28.32 -7.09 1.82
CA LYS A 306 28.97 -5.81 2.22
C LYS A 306 28.31 -4.53 1.66
N THR A 307 27.10 -4.64 1.14
CA THR A 307 26.37 -3.55 0.52
C THR A 307 25.85 -2.55 1.56
N ILE A 308 25.38 -3.03 2.72
CA ILE A 308 24.82 -2.20 3.78
C ILE A 308 25.91 -1.37 4.45
N ALA A 309 27.07 -1.98 4.76
CA ALA A 309 28.21 -1.26 5.30
C ALA A 309 28.67 -0.14 4.36
N ARG A 310 28.80 -0.44 3.06
CA ARG A 310 29.18 0.56 2.03
C ARG A 310 28.16 1.71 1.97
N VAL A 311 26.88 1.37 1.95
CA VAL A 311 25.77 2.34 1.96
C VAL A 311 25.82 3.28 3.16
N LEU A 312 26.15 2.74 4.33
CA LEU A 312 26.23 3.50 5.57
C LEU A 312 27.58 4.22 5.76
N GLY A 313 28.52 4.06 4.81
CA GLY A 313 29.86 4.63 4.90
C GLY A 313 30.69 4.04 6.04
N LEU A 314 30.45 2.78 6.40
CA LEU A 314 31.09 2.12 7.55
C LEU A 314 32.41 1.45 7.16
N PHE A 315 33.39 1.56 8.06
CA PHE A 315 34.66 0.89 7.92
C PHE A 315 34.70 -0.43 8.70
N CYS A 316 34.60 -1.55 7.99
CA CYS A 316 34.55 -2.89 8.59
C CYS A 316 35.94 -3.53 8.79
N GLY A 317 36.92 -2.76 9.30
CA GLY A 317 38.28 -3.24 9.56
C GLY A 317 38.61 -3.43 11.06
N PRO A 318 39.83 -3.90 11.39
CA PRO A 318 40.23 -4.21 12.77
C PRO A 318 40.31 -3.00 13.71
N ARG A 319 40.36 -1.77 13.18
CA ARG A 319 40.30 -0.51 13.95
C ARG A 319 38.88 0.04 14.15
N ARG A 320 37.85 -0.79 13.95
CA ARG A 320 36.45 -0.39 14.14
C ARG A 320 36.23 0.03 15.60
N ARG A 321 35.88 1.30 15.82
CA ARG A 321 35.57 1.81 17.17
C ARG A 321 34.21 1.26 17.62
N ILE A 322 34.23 0.45 18.68
CA ILE A 322 33.02 0.01 19.37
C ILE A 322 32.39 1.26 20.02
N GLY A 323 31.24 1.71 19.50
CA GLY A 323 30.39 2.73 20.13
C GLY A 323 30.29 4.10 19.44
N SER A 324 31.00 4.36 18.33
CA SER A 324 30.92 5.65 17.59
C SER A 324 30.34 5.56 16.18
N GLU A 325 30.03 4.37 15.71
CA GLU A 325 29.41 4.06 14.41
C GLU A 325 28.08 3.33 14.65
N PRO A 326 27.11 3.31 13.72
CA PRO A 326 25.89 2.51 13.83
C PRO A 326 26.25 1.01 13.90
N ASN A 327 26.53 0.58 15.12
CA ASN A 327 26.80 -0.79 15.51
C ASN A 327 25.48 -1.36 16.02
N GLY A 328 24.64 -1.82 15.10
CA GLY A 328 23.33 -2.30 15.47
C GLY A 328 22.61 -2.95 14.31
N PRO A 329 21.44 -3.53 14.60
CA PRO A 329 20.64 -4.14 13.56
C PRO A 329 20.28 -3.12 12.49
N TRP A 330 20.10 -3.59 11.27
CA TRP A 330 19.64 -2.78 10.16
C TRP A 330 18.38 -3.39 9.58
N ILE A 331 17.58 -2.54 8.95
CA ILE A 331 16.39 -2.96 8.20
C ILE A 331 16.33 -2.16 6.91
N THR A 332 16.01 -2.83 5.81
CA THR A 332 15.68 -2.21 4.53
C THR A 332 14.22 -2.46 4.19
N LEU A 333 13.54 -1.42 3.73
CA LEU A 333 12.19 -1.52 3.18
C LEU A 333 12.24 -1.30 1.66
N TRP A 334 11.59 -2.20 0.92
CA TRP A 334 11.39 -2.13 -0.53
C TRP A 334 9.90 -1.92 -0.78
N PRO A 335 9.45 -0.67 -1.01
CA PRO A 335 8.05 -0.37 -1.21
C PRO A 335 7.58 -0.87 -2.57
N LYS A 336 6.27 -0.99 -2.73
CA LYS A 336 5.64 -1.18 -4.03
C LYS A 336 5.99 -0.02 -4.96
N GLY A 337 6.20 -0.34 -6.23
CA GLY A 337 6.37 0.63 -7.33
C GLY A 337 5.03 1.11 -7.86
#